data_AF-A0A7U3YHP9-F1
#
_entry.id   AF-A0A7U3YHP9-F1
#
_cell.length_a   1.000
_cell.length_b   1.000
_cell.length_c   1.000
_cell.angle_alpha   90.00
_cell.angle_beta   90.00
_cell.angle_gamma   90.00
#
_symmetry.space_group_name_H-M   'P 1'
#
loop_
_entity.id
_entity.type
_entity.pdbx_description
1 polymer ?
#
loop_
_entity_poly.entity_id
_entity_poly.type
_entity_poly.pdbx_seq_one_letter_code
_entity_poly.pdbx_strand_id
1 'polypeptide(L)'
;MMNEYFERLTNYLLEKNPALAYAQARTWVELLWEDFETTYARAGHEYRGKEMTERVVRQWIDRYGATLHEFQATNPKYKHLLNRNDYLKH
;
A
#
# COMPACT_ATOMS: atom_id res chain seq x y z
N MET A 1 -4.04 7.97 -14.91
CA MET A 1 -4.38 8.88 -13.81
C MET A 1 -4.20 8.24 -12.44
N MET A 2 -5.15 7.46 -11.88
CA MET A 2 -4.96 6.83 -10.54
C MET A 2 -4.11 5.56 -10.60
N ASN A 3 -4.35 4.74 -11.63
CA ASN A 3 -3.65 3.47 -11.78
C ASN A 3 -2.14 3.63 -11.93
N GLU A 4 -1.68 4.74 -12.51
CA GLU A 4 -0.26 5.06 -12.67
C GLU A 4 0.44 5.34 -11.33
N TYR A 5 -0.20 6.09 -10.40
CA TYR A 5 0.36 6.29 -9.06
C TYR A 5 0.51 4.96 -8.33
N PHE A 6 -0.52 4.14 -8.40
CA PHE A 6 -0.50 2.84 -7.75
C PHE A 6 0.52 1.90 -8.39
N GLU A 7 0.65 1.87 -9.71
CA GLU A 7 1.65 1.05 -10.40
C GLU A 7 3.08 1.49 -10.04
N ARG A 8 3.36 2.80 -10.06
CA ARG A 8 4.66 3.34 -9.63
C ARG A 8 5.01 2.97 -8.20
N LEU A 9 4.08 3.16 -7.27
CA LEU A 9 4.28 2.82 -5.86
C LEU A 9 4.38 1.30 -5.64
N THR A 10 3.66 0.50 -6.43
CA THR A 10 3.73 -0.97 -6.36
C THR A 10 5.11 -1.45 -6.79
N ASN A 11 5.60 -0.95 -7.92
CA ASN A 11 6.94 -1.27 -8.40
C ASN A 11 8.00 -0.81 -7.38
N TYR A 12 7.84 0.40 -6.83
CA TYR A 12 8.74 0.91 -5.78
C TYR A 12 8.76 0.02 -4.53
N LEU A 13 7.60 -0.47 -4.10
CA LEU A 13 7.51 -1.39 -2.97
C LEU A 13 8.17 -2.74 -3.27
N LEU A 14 8.01 -3.27 -4.49
CA LEU A 14 8.67 -4.51 -4.90
C LEU A 14 10.20 -4.38 -4.95
N GLU A 15 10.72 -3.24 -5.39
CA GLU A 15 12.15 -2.95 -5.35
C GLU A 15 12.70 -2.96 -3.91
N LYS A 16 11.90 -2.49 -2.95
CA LYS A 16 12.27 -2.45 -1.51
C LYS A 16 12.04 -3.77 -0.80
N ASN A 17 11.10 -4.58 -1.27
CA ASN A 17 10.69 -5.83 -0.64
C ASN A 17 10.38 -6.90 -1.70
N PRO A 18 11.41 -7.60 -2.19
CA PRO A 18 11.26 -8.67 -3.18
C PRO A 18 10.57 -9.92 -2.63
N ALA A 19 10.27 -9.98 -1.32
CA ALA A 19 9.52 -11.09 -0.73
C ALA A 19 8.00 -10.99 -0.99
N LEU A 20 7.51 -9.81 -1.41
CA LEU A 20 6.12 -9.62 -1.79
C LEU A 20 5.89 -10.03 -3.25
N ALA A 21 4.76 -10.71 -3.51
CA ALA A 21 4.25 -10.81 -4.87
C ALA A 21 3.63 -9.47 -5.32
N TYR A 22 3.58 -9.23 -6.63
CA TYR A 22 3.01 -7.99 -7.19
C TYR A 22 1.62 -7.68 -6.65
N ALA A 23 0.71 -8.67 -6.63
CA ALA A 23 -0.64 -8.49 -6.11
C ALA A 23 -0.66 -8.07 -4.63
N GLN A 24 0.26 -8.62 -3.82
CA GLN A 24 0.38 -8.26 -2.40
C GLN A 24 0.92 -6.84 -2.23
N ALA A 25 1.94 -6.47 -3.00
CA ALA A 25 2.48 -5.11 -3.01
C ALA A 25 1.42 -4.10 -3.45
N ARG A 26 0.61 -4.45 -4.46
CA ARG A 26 -0.48 -3.62 -4.96
C ARG A 26 -1.54 -3.36 -3.89
N THR A 27 -2.00 -4.42 -3.21
CA THR A 27 -2.98 -4.27 -2.13
C THR A 27 -2.43 -3.47 -0.96
N TRP A 28 -1.15 -3.62 -0.61
CA TRP A 28 -0.52 -2.75 0.39
C TRP A 28 -0.53 -1.29 -0.01
N VAL A 29 -0.19 -0.97 -1.26
CA VAL A 29 -0.21 0.41 -1.77
C VAL A 29 -1.63 1.00 -1.72
N GLU A 30 -2.63 0.25 -2.13
CA GLU A 30 -4.05 0.68 -2.10
C GLU A 30 -4.52 0.94 -0.66
N LEU A 31 -4.18 0.05 0.27
CA LEU A 31 -4.52 0.20 1.69
C LEU A 31 -3.85 1.42 2.32
N LEU A 32 -2.55 1.62 2.06
CA LEU A 32 -1.81 2.79 2.57
C LEU A 32 -2.38 4.08 2.00
N TRP A 33 -2.75 4.08 0.72
CA TRP A 33 -3.36 5.26 0.10
C TRP A 33 -4.72 5.59 0.73
N GLU A 34 -5.61 4.61 0.84
CA GLU A 34 -6.95 4.80 1.42
C GLU A 34 -6.88 5.24 2.90
N ASP A 35 -5.96 4.66 3.67
CA ASP A 35 -5.75 5.01 5.08
C ASP A 35 -5.31 6.48 5.22
N PHE A 36 -4.41 6.94 4.34
CA PHE A 36 -4.00 8.33 4.30
C PHE A 36 -5.16 9.25 3.91
N GLU A 37 -5.87 8.96 2.81
CA GLU A 37 -6.98 9.81 2.35
C GLU A 37 -8.10 9.89 3.40
N THR A 38 -8.41 8.77 4.05
CA THR A 38 -9.41 8.72 5.13
C THR A 38 -8.96 9.56 6.34
N THR A 39 -7.72 9.41 6.77
CA THR A 39 -7.17 10.15 7.91
C THR A 39 -7.07 11.65 7.61
N TYR A 40 -6.64 12.00 6.41
CA TYR A 40 -6.51 13.38 5.96
C TYR A 40 -7.87 14.06 5.82
N ALA A 41 -8.87 13.38 5.24
CA ALA A 41 -10.24 13.90 5.14
C ALA A 41 -10.86 14.18 6.51
N ARG A 42 -10.60 13.31 7.50
CA ARG A 42 -11.06 13.51 8.89
C ARG A 42 -10.40 14.68 9.59
N ALA A 43 -9.17 15.05 9.20
CA ALA A 43 -8.45 16.18 9.76
C ALA A 43 -8.96 17.56 9.26
N GLY A 44 -9.94 17.59 8.34
CA GLY A 44 -10.57 18.83 7.87
C GLY A 44 -9.65 19.71 7.03
N HIS A 45 -8.53 19.19 6.55
CA HIS A 45 -7.58 19.93 5.72
C HIS A 45 -8.02 19.97 4.26
N GLU A 46 -7.70 21.06 3.57
CA GLU A 46 -7.90 21.19 2.12
C GLU A 46 -7.11 20.08 1.41
N TYR A 47 -7.79 19.28 0.58
CA TYR A 47 -7.18 18.15 -0.10
C TYR A 47 -6.07 18.63 -1.05
N ARG A 48 -4.82 18.35 -0.68
CA ARG A 48 -3.62 18.76 -1.45
C ARG A 48 -3.32 17.90 -2.67
N GLY A 49 -4.28 17.11 -3.12
CA GLY A 49 -4.18 16.31 -4.34
C GLY A 49 -3.41 15.00 -4.18
N LYS A 50 -3.43 14.22 -5.27
CA LYS A 50 -2.86 12.87 -5.36
C LYS A 50 -1.32 12.86 -5.23
N GLU A 51 -0.65 13.93 -5.64
CA GLU A 51 0.81 14.05 -5.52
C GLU A 51 1.27 14.10 -4.06
N MET A 52 0.52 14.77 -3.18
CA MET A 52 0.83 14.76 -1.74
C MET A 52 0.65 13.34 -1.17
N THR A 53 -0.45 12.66 -1.53
CA THR A 53 -0.68 11.29 -1.09
C THR A 53 0.43 10.35 -1.55
N GLU A 54 0.85 10.41 -2.82
CA GLU A 54 1.98 9.62 -3.33
C GLU A 54 3.25 9.84 -2.50
N ARG A 55 3.59 11.10 -2.19
CA ARG A 55 4.78 11.42 -1.39
C ARG A 55 4.72 10.86 0.03
N VAL A 56 3.54 10.82 0.65
CA VAL A 56 3.37 10.26 1.99
C VAL A 56 3.43 8.72 1.95
N VAL A 57 2.71 8.09 1.02
CA VAL A 57 2.75 6.63 0.86
C VAL A 57 4.17 6.16 0.54
N ARG A 58 4.91 6.90 -0.29
CA ARG A 58 6.32 6.60 -0.57
C ARG A 58 7.20 6.64 0.68
N GLN A 59 7.01 7.61 1.57
CA GLN A 59 7.72 7.67 2.85
C GLN A 59 7.38 6.48 3.76
N TRP A 60 6.12 6.02 3.75
CA TRP A 60 5.73 4.83 4.49
C TRP A 60 6.35 3.56 3.90
N ILE A 61 6.42 3.45 2.58
CA ILE A 61 7.15 2.36 1.89
C ILE A 61 8.64 2.40 2.24
N ASP A 62 9.26 3.58 2.25
CA ASP A 62 10.67 3.70 2.63
C ASP A 62 10.92 3.27 4.09
N ARG A 63 9.98 3.56 4.99
CA ARG A 63 10.13 3.27 6.42
C ARG A 63 9.79 1.82 6.78
N TYR A 64 8.76 1.25 6.16
CA TYR A 64 8.18 -0.03 6.58
C TYR A 64 8.13 -1.08 5.47
N GLY A 65 8.32 -0.69 4.21
CA GLY A 65 8.12 -1.54 3.04
C GLY A 65 8.90 -2.85 3.11
N ALA A 66 10.16 -2.79 3.56
CA ALA A 66 11.06 -3.94 3.70
C ALA A 66 10.49 -5.05 4.61
N THR A 67 9.71 -4.69 5.63
CA THR A 67 9.20 -5.62 6.67
C THR A 67 7.69 -5.91 6.52
N LEU A 68 7.01 -5.36 5.50
CA LEU A 68 5.56 -5.54 5.32
C LEU A 68 5.12 -7.01 5.20
N HIS A 69 5.99 -7.88 4.72
CA HIS A 69 5.73 -9.31 4.61
C HIS A 69 5.63 -9.99 5.99
N GLU A 70 6.26 -9.44 7.02
CA GLU A 70 6.20 -9.95 8.40
C GLU A 70 4.87 -9.58 9.08
N PHE A 71 4.32 -8.40 8.78
CA PHE A 71 3.02 -7.96 9.31
C PHE A 71 1.85 -8.82 8.83
N GLN A 72 1.95 -9.41 7.62
CA GLN A 72 0.97 -10.39 7.15
C GLN A 72 0.89 -11.63 8.04
N ALA A 73 2.02 -12.04 8.62
CA ALA A 73 2.09 -13.22 9.48
C ALA A 73 1.46 -12.97 10.85
N THR A 74 1.46 -11.72 11.33
CA THR A 74 1.13 -11.40 12.72
C THR A 74 -0.22 -10.73 12.93
N ASN A 75 -0.83 -10.11 11.90
CA ASN A 75 -2.11 -9.41 12.05
C ASN A 75 -3.28 -10.11 11.32
N PRO A 76 -4.23 -10.74 12.05
CA PRO A 76 -5.36 -11.46 11.46
C PRO A 76 -6.31 -10.56 10.64
N LYS A 77 -6.36 -9.25 10.91
CA LYS A 77 -7.16 -8.30 10.12
C LYS A 77 -6.64 -8.16 8.69
N TYR A 78 -5.34 -8.25 8.46
CA TYR A 78 -4.76 -8.14 7.11
C TYR A 78 -4.50 -9.48 6.45
N LYS A 79 -4.54 -10.57 7.23
CA LYS A 79 -4.28 -11.93 6.77
C LYS A 79 -5.21 -12.36 5.63
N HIS A 80 -6.49 -12.00 5.67
CA HIS A 80 -7.45 -12.34 4.61
C HIS A 80 -7.31 -11.46 3.37
N LEU A 81 -6.94 -10.18 3.53
CA LEU A 81 -6.73 -9.27 2.41
C LEU A 81 -5.50 -9.64 1.60
N LEU A 82 -4.50 -10.29 2.22
CA LEU A 82 -3.17 -10.47 1.63
C LEU A 82 -2.78 -11.95 1.43
N ASN A 83 -3.72 -12.87 1.67
CA ASN A 83 -3.49 -14.29 1.47
C ASN A 83 -3.36 -14.59 -0.03
N ARG A 84 -2.26 -15.25 -0.40
CA ARG A 84 -1.91 -15.59 -1.80
C ARG A 84 -3.01 -16.40 -2.52
N ASN A 85 -3.87 -17.10 -1.78
CA ASN A 85 -4.97 -17.91 -2.33
C ASN A 85 -6.20 -17.11 -2.79
N ASP A 86 -6.44 -15.90 -2.29
CA ASP A 86 -7.56 -15.08 -2.74
C ASP A 86 -7.30 -14.47 -4.12
N TYR A 87 -6.04 -14.25 -4.47
CA TYR A 87 -5.61 -13.70 -5.77
C TYR A 87 -5.44 -14.76 -6.87
N LEU A 88 -5.44 -16.06 -6.53
CA LEU A 88 -5.37 -17.17 -7.48
C LEU A 88 -6.75 -17.64 -7.96
N LYS A 89 -7.83 -16.99 -7.52
CA LYS A 89 -9.19 -17.26 -8.00
C LYS A 89 -9.61 -16.25 -9.08
N HIS A 90 -9.00 -16.33 -10.27
CA HIS A 90 -9.61 -15.82 -11.50
C HIS A 90 -9.17 -16.66 -12.69
#